data_AF-A0A1I1PKB4-F1
#
_entry.id   AF-A0A1I1PKB4-F1
#
_cell.length_a   1.000
_cell.length_b   1.000
_cell.length_c   1.000
_cell.angle_alpha   90.00
_cell.angle_beta   90.00
_cell.angle_gamma   90.00
#
_symmetry.space_group_name_H-M   'P 1'
#
loop_
_entity.id
_entity.type
_entity.pdbx_description
1 polymer ?
#
loop_
_entity_poly.entity_id
_entity_poly.type
_entity_poly.pdbx_seq_one_letter_code
_entity_poly.pdbx_strand_id
1 'polypeptide(L)'
;MKNNKKIISSITALALACGLSMSASAELYEGQSRAYKGVGYMAKYEVVSVNGYYTTVKITLKNTSKKKINHWAVALKKVPWKLHNFENCRIFNPHDVFSVYSSITDCGTNASLAPDECVSFCYTMEDRYGQAKLPERILAYSDLDKSNTVEELNTAARECCEYADYILRYYPDPATAMDDPFREGVYEKSQKGMKTGYTYEYKARGDEVINIAASQYSRGDISAYLGRTKINGVDCLFVQIRDDRTGKIGQYPNPTDGTAEWGKFTQN
;
A
#
# COMPACT_ATOMS: atom_id res chain seq x y z
N MET A 1 -13.17 41.83 28.42
CA MET A 1 -13.06 40.37 28.62
C MET A 1 -12.80 39.73 27.27
N LYS A 2 -11.60 39.15 27.05
CA LYS A 2 -11.27 38.45 25.80
C LYS A 2 -11.77 37.01 25.91
N ASN A 3 -12.70 36.63 25.02
CA ASN A 3 -13.21 35.28 24.89
C ASN A 3 -12.10 34.35 24.38
N ASN A 4 -11.34 33.76 25.31
CA ASN A 4 -10.47 32.62 25.02
C ASN A 4 -11.36 31.39 24.78
N LYS A 5 -11.94 31.27 23.58
CA LYS A 5 -12.43 29.99 23.09
C LYS A 5 -11.21 29.07 22.99
N LYS A 6 -11.00 28.22 24.00
CA LYS A 6 -9.98 27.18 23.99
C LYS A 6 -10.23 26.34 22.75
N ILE A 7 -9.35 26.48 21.76
CA ILE A 7 -9.22 25.55 20.66
C ILE A 7 -8.74 24.25 21.33
N ILE A 8 -9.67 23.40 21.73
CA ILE A 8 -9.39 21.99 22.01
C ILE A 8 -9.06 21.43 20.62
N SER A 9 -7.80 21.65 20.24
CA SER A 9 -7.31 21.36 18.91
C SER A 9 -7.61 19.90 18.59
N SER A 10 -7.93 19.63 17.33
CA SER A 10 -8.07 18.30 16.75
C SER A 10 -7.01 17.28 17.22
N ILE A 11 -5.85 17.74 17.70
CA ILE A 11 -4.77 16.97 18.32
C ILE A 11 -5.20 16.31 19.64
N THR A 12 -5.88 17.05 20.54
CA THR A 12 -6.36 16.50 21.82
C THR A 12 -7.51 15.51 21.59
N ALA A 13 -8.39 15.81 20.63
CA ALA A 13 -9.48 14.91 20.25
C ALA A 13 -8.97 13.60 19.60
N LEU A 14 -7.93 13.68 18.76
CA LEU A 14 -7.30 12.49 18.16
C LEU A 14 -6.62 11.61 19.21
N ALA A 15 -5.88 12.22 20.14
CA ALA A 15 -5.25 11.51 21.25
C ALA A 15 -6.26 10.86 22.20
N LEU A 16 -7.39 11.53 22.48
CA LEU A 16 -8.48 10.99 23.30
C LEU A 16 -9.26 9.87 22.59
N ALA A 17 -9.48 9.98 21.28
CA ALA A 17 -10.14 8.94 20.48
C ALA A 17 -9.35 7.62 20.43
N CYS A 18 -8.02 7.67 20.59
CA CYS A 18 -7.19 6.46 20.71
C CYS A 18 -7.41 5.66 22.01
N GLY A 19 -8.01 6.25 23.04
CA GLY A 19 -8.27 5.59 24.32
C GLY A 19 -9.65 4.93 24.43
N LEU A 20 -10.54 5.17 23.47
CA LEU A 20 -11.91 4.64 23.49
C LEU A 20 -12.02 3.47 22.51
N SER A 21 -11.91 2.26 23.03
CA SER A 21 -12.28 1.05 22.27
C SER A 21 -13.79 1.06 22.05
N MET A 22 -14.24 1.53 20.90
CA MET A 22 -15.63 1.36 20.50
C MET A 22 -15.90 -0.08 20.10
N SER A 23 -17.04 -0.61 20.57
CA SER A 23 -17.56 -1.93 20.24
C SER A 23 -17.64 -2.11 18.72
N ALA A 24 -17.32 -3.31 18.24
CA ALA A 24 -17.45 -3.66 16.82
C ALA A 24 -18.94 -3.69 16.45
N SER A 25 -19.44 -2.60 15.87
CA SER A 25 -20.73 -2.60 15.17
C SER A 25 -20.62 -3.48 13.92
N ALA A 26 -21.68 -4.24 13.62
CA ALA A 26 -21.76 -5.06 12.42
C ALA A 26 -21.85 -4.21 11.13
N GLU A 27 -22.40 -3.00 11.24
CA GLU A 27 -22.62 -2.04 10.15
C GLU A 27 -22.00 -0.68 10.46
N LEU A 28 -21.60 0.05 9.42
CA LEU A 28 -21.11 1.43 9.53
C LEU A 28 -22.28 2.40 9.74
N TYR A 29 -22.09 3.41 10.60
CA TYR A 29 -23.06 4.48 10.82
C TYR A 29 -22.38 5.84 10.90
N GLU A 30 -23.12 6.90 10.59
CA GLU A 30 -22.63 8.27 10.63
C GLU A 30 -22.08 8.66 12.01
N GLY A 31 -20.90 9.27 12.04
CA GLY A 31 -20.18 9.63 13.27
C GLY A 31 -19.37 8.49 13.88
N GLN A 32 -19.50 7.26 13.39
CA GLN A 32 -18.63 6.16 13.82
C GLN A 32 -17.17 6.47 13.47
N SER A 33 -16.26 6.24 14.41
CA SER A 33 -14.84 6.44 14.13
C SER A 33 -13.94 5.47 14.89
N ARG A 34 -12.71 5.31 14.39
CA ARG A 34 -11.62 4.59 15.06
C ARG A 34 -10.29 5.26 14.77
N ALA A 35 -9.45 5.30 15.78
CA ALA A 35 -8.08 5.77 15.64
C ALA A 35 -7.10 4.59 15.56
N TYR A 36 -6.02 4.79 14.82
CA TYR A 36 -4.97 3.81 14.54
C TYR A 36 -3.63 4.45 14.87
N LYS A 37 -2.78 3.70 15.57
CA LYS A 37 -1.43 4.10 15.88
C LYS A 37 -0.46 3.22 15.11
N GLY A 38 0.52 3.83 14.47
CA GLY A 38 1.64 3.12 13.87
C GLY A 38 2.98 3.75 14.24
N VAL A 39 4.04 3.26 13.61
CA VAL A 39 5.38 3.80 13.80
C VAL A 39 5.48 5.12 13.05
N GLY A 40 5.59 6.24 13.78
CA GLY A 40 5.75 7.58 13.21
C GLY A 40 4.47 8.24 12.70
N TYR A 41 3.30 7.63 12.91
CA TYR A 41 2.03 8.26 12.56
C TYR A 41 0.88 7.88 13.50
N MET A 42 -0.18 8.68 13.44
CA MET A 42 -1.52 8.33 13.94
C MET A 42 -2.54 8.63 12.84
N ALA A 43 -3.57 7.81 12.72
CA ALA A 43 -4.66 8.04 11.77
C ALA A 43 -6.02 7.95 12.47
N LYS A 44 -6.98 8.81 12.12
CA LYS A 44 -8.40 8.64 12.46
C LYS A 44 -9.17 8.30 11.21
N TYR A 45 -9.99 7.27 11.28
CA TYR A 45 -11.00 6.94 10.29
C TYR A 45 -12.36 7.34 10.85
N GLU A 46 -13.11 8.14 10.12
CA GLU A 46 -14.39 8.68 10.54
C GLU A 46 -15.42 8.52 9.42
N VAL A 47 -16.57 7.91 9.75
CA VAL A 47 -17.72 7.82 8.87
C VAL A 47 -18.46 9.14 8.90
N VAL A 48 -18.47 9.85 7.78
CA VAL A 48 -19.05 11.19 7.64
C VAL A 48 -20.52 11.11 7.23
N SER A 49 -20.88 10.13 6.41
CA SER A 49 -22.28 9.91 6.01
C SER A 49 -22.48 8.48 5.51
N VAL A 50 -23.71 7.98 5.67
CA VAL A 50 -24.18 6.70 5.12
C VAL A 50 -25.49 6.94 4.38
N ASN A 51 -25.47 6.77 3.06
CA ASN A 51 -26.60 7.04 2.17
C ASN A 51 -26.85 5.82 1.25
N GLY A 52 -27.79 4.95 1.65
CA GLY A 52 -28.03 3.70 0.93
C GLY A 52 -26.77 2.82 0.90
N TYR A 53 -26.32 2.44 -0.29
CA TYR A 53 -25.09 1.65 -0.48
C TYR A 53 -23.80 2.48 -0.48
N TYR A 54 -23.86 3.77 -0.16
CA TYR A 54 -22.71 4.66 -0.22
C TYR A 54 -22.32 5.15 1.16
N THR A 55 -21.07 4.94 1.54
CA THR A 55 -20.50 5.44 2.80
C THR A 55 -19.36 6.40 2.51
N THR A 56 -19.48 7.65 2.94
CA THR A 56 -18.39 8.63 2.84
C THR A 56 -17.57 8.62 4.11
N VAL A 57 -16.26 8.55 3.97
CA VAL A 57 -15.34 8.54 5.10
C VAL A 57 -14.28 9.60 4.95
N LYS A 58 -13.85 10.12 6.10
CA LYS A 58 -12.75 11.03 6.25
C LYS A 58 -11.63 10.33 7.00
N ILE A 59 -10.43 10.38 6.46
CA ILE A 59 -9.23 9.96 7.15
C ILE A 59 -8.41 11.20 7.51
N THR A 60 -8.02 11.32 8.78
CA THR A 60 -7.04 12.30 9.24
C THR A 60 -5.75 11.59 9.57
N LEU A 61 -4.68 11.87 8.85
CA LEU A 61 -3.35 11.32 9.09
C LEU A 61 -2.48 12.39 9.77
N LYS A 62 -1.93 12.06 10.95
CA LYS A 62 -0.99 12.89 11.70
C LYS A 62 0.41 12.29 11.62
N ASN A 63 1.40 13.09 11.28
CA ASN A 63 2.80 12.75 11.45
C ASN A 63 3.19 12.87 12.93
N THR A 64 3.57 11.76 13.56
CA THR A 64 4.04 11.74 14.95
C THR A 64 5.54 11.46 15.05
N SER A 65 6.22 11.38 13.92
CA SER A 65 7.66 11.23 13.86
C SER A 65 8.36 12.58 13.98
N LYS A 66 9.67 12.54 14.21
CA LYS A 66 10.54 13.73 14.19
C LYS A 66 10.95 14.15 12.78
N LYS A 67 10.58 13.39 11.75
CA LYS A 67 10.98 13.61 10.37
C LYS A 67 9.78 14.01 9.54
N LYS A 68 10.02 14.73 8.46
CA LYS A 68 8.99 15.06 7.49
C LYS A 68 8.59 13.80 6.72
N ILE A 69 7.29 13.55 6.60
CA ILE A 69 6.74 12.56 5.68
C ILE A 69 6.59 13.22 4.32
N ASN A 70 7.13 12.59 3.28
CA ASN A 70 6.88 12.96 1.89
C ASN A 70 6.08 11.84 1.23
N HIS A 71 5.16 12.23 0.35
CA HIS A 71 4.32 11.35 -0.45
C HIS A 71 3.62 10.29 0.41
N TRP A 72 2.77 10.76 1.32
CA TRP A 72 2.05 9.85 2.19
C TRP A 72 1.12 8.95 1.37
N ALA A 73 1.06 7.69 1.79
CA ALA A 73 0.02 6.76 1.34
C ALA A 73 -0.59 6.04 2.53
N VAL A 74 -1.82 5.56 2.36
CA VAL A 74 -2.62 4.88 3.36
C VAL A 74 -3.18 3.62 2.73
N ALA A 75 -2.66 2.45 3.10
CA ALA A 75 -3.27 1.19 2.71
C ALA A 75 -4.35 0.78 3.70
N LEU A 76 -5.48 0.36 3.14
CA LEU A 76 -6.65 -0.12 3.86
C LEU A 76 -6.78 -1.61 3.61
N LYS A 77 -6.79 -2.40 4.69
CA LYS A 77 -6.97 -3.85 4.61
C LYS A 77 -8.45 -4.21 4.60
N LYS A 78 -8.87 -5.07 3.66
CA LYS A 78 -10.26 -5.58 3.53
C LYS A 78 -11.30 -4.46 3.40
N VAL A 79 -11.11 -3.58 2.41
CA VAL A 79 -12.11 -2.56 2.08
C VAL A 79 -13.03 -3.02 0.95
N PRO A 80 -14.28 -2.53 0.90
CA PRO A 80 -15.25 -2.93 -0.11
C PRO A 80 -14.81 -2.57 -1.54
N TRP A 81 -15.48 -3.22 -2.49
CA TRP A 81 -15.04 -3.44 -3.87
C TRP A 81 -14.86 -2.18 -4.73
N LYS A 82 -15.44 -1.03 -4.36
CA LYS A 82 -15.33 0.21 -5.16
C LYS A 82 -15.20 1.46 -4.31
N LEU A 83 -14.15 2.23 -4.58
CA LEU A 83 -13.91 3.56 -4.02
C LEU A 83 -14.11 4.61 -5.12
N HIS A 84 -14.72 5.75 -4.77
CA HIS A 84 -14.99 6.87 -5.67
C HIS A 84 -15.07 8.18 -4.88
N ASN A 85 -15.31 9.31 -5.58
CA ASN A 85 -15.44 10.66 -4.98
C ASN A 85 -14.29 11.04 -4.04
N PHE A 86 -13.07 11.05 -4.57
CA PHE A 86 -11.86 11.36 -3.80
C PHE A 86 -11.69 12.87 -3.62
N GLU A 87 -11.48 13.32 -2.37
CA GLU A 87 -11.14 14.70 -2.03
C GLU A 87 -9.80 14.72 -1.29
N ASN A 88 -8.88 15.59 -1.74
CA ASN A 88 -7.51 15.71 -1.20
C ASN A 88 -6.72 14.39 -1.18
N CYS A 89 -7.06 13.45 -2.04
CA CYS A 89 -6.34 12.19 -2.22
C CYS A 89 -6.58 11.60 -3.61
N ARG A 90 -5.84 10.54 -3.94
CA ARG A 90 -6.05 9.70 -5.13
C ARG A 90 -5.95 8.24 -4.76
N ILE A 91 -6.57 7.37 -5.55
CA ILE A 91 -6.32 5.94 -5.46
C ILE A 91 -5.00 5.62 -6.17
N PHE A 92 -4.14 4.84 -5.53
CA PHE A 92 -2.87 4.41 -6.12
C PHE A 92 -3.08 3.38 -7.22
N ASN A 93 -4.10 2.52 -7.07
CA ASN A 93 -4.39 1.42 -7.96
C ASN A 93 -5.83 1.53 -8.50
N PRO A 94 -6.06 2.31 -9.56
CA PRO A 94 -7.40 2.49 -10.13
C PRO A 94 -7.89 1.29 -10.95
N HIS A 95 -7.04 0.30 -11.24
CA HIS A 95 -7.28 -0.70 -12.29
C HIS A 95 -7.26 -2.17 -11.82
N ASP A 96 -7.34 -2.46 -10.53
CA ASP A 96 -7.22 -3.86 -10.08
C ASP A 96 -8.54 -4.60 -9.84
N VAL A 97 -8.50 -5.83 -10.33
CA VAL A 97 -9.51 -6.89 -10.20
C VAL A 97 -9.32 -7.62 -8.86
N PHE A 98 -8.27 -7.30 -8.08
CA PHE A 98 -7.90 -7.91 -6.79
C PHE A 98 -8.00 -6.91 -5.63
N SER A 99 -9.22 -6.69 -5.15
CA SER A 99 -9.56 -5.69 -4.12
C SER A 99 -9.24 -6.12 -2.67
N VAL A 100 -8.10 -6.78 -2.40
CA VAL A 100 -7.74 -7.11 -1.00
C VAL A 100 -7.19 -5.89 -0.26
N TYR A 101 -6.54 -4.97 -1.00
CA TYR A 101 -5.96 -3.73 -0.48
C TYR A 101 -6.22 -2.57 -1.45
N SER A 102 -6.86 -1.51 -0.95
CA SER A 102 -6.85 -0.21 -1.63
C SER A 102 -5.84 0.70 -0.95
N SER A 103 -4.94 1.27 -1.73
CA SER A 103 -4.00 2.30 -1.24
C SER A 103 -4.47 3.66 -1.71
N ILE A 104 -4.57 4.61 -0.79
CA ILE A 104 -4.94 6.00 -1.02
C ILE A 104 -3.70 6.84 -0.80
N THR A 105 -3.35 7.71 -1.74
CA THR A 105 -2.16 8.57 -1.64
C THR A 105 -2.52 10.03 -1.63
N ASP A 106 -1.52 10.87 -1.39
CA ASP A 106 -1.58 12.31 -1.60
C ASP A 106 -2.04 12.68 -3.02
N CYS A 107 -2.61 13.88 -3.17
CA CYS A 107 -3.08 14.41 -4.45
C CYS A 107 -2.04 15.31 -5.16
N GLY A 108 -0.76 15.20 -4.81
CA GLY A 108 0.36 15.98 -5.35
C GLY A 108 0.57 17.34 -4.68
N THR A 109 -0.49 17.99 -4.17
CA THR A 109 -0.37 19.31 -3.50
C THR A 109 -0.29 19.21 -1.98
N ASN A 110 -0.59 18.04 -1.41
CA ASN A 110 -0.59 17.79 0.04
C ASN A 110 0.36 16.65 0.45
N ALA A 111 1.35 16.34 -0.39
CA ALA A 111 2.28 15.23 -0.19
C ALA A 111 3.17 15.32 1.06
N SER A 112 3.40 16.54 1.56
CA SER A 112 4.34 16.81 2.63
C SER A 112 3.63 16.99 3.98
N LEU A 113 4.08 16.27 5.00
CA LEU A 113 3.67 16.48 6.40
C LEU A 113 4.90 16.66 7.28
N ALA A 114 5.11 17.87 7.78
CA ALA A 114 6.12 18.13 8.80
C ALA A 114 5.77 17.41 10.12
N PRO A 115 6.70 17.30 11.07
CA PRO A 115 6.40 16.78 12.40
C PRO A 115 5.19 17.47 13.02
N ASP A 116 4.31 16.68 13.63
CA ASP A 116 3.05 17.10 14.24
C ASP A 116 1.97 17.67 13.31
N GLU A 117 2.22 17.78 12.01
CA GLU A 117 1.20 18.18 11.04
C GLU A 117 0.20 17.06 10.73
N CYS A 118 -0.98 17.48 10.27
CA CYS A 118 -2.05 16.61 9.86
C CYS A 118 -2.50 16.91 8.43
N VAL A 119 -2.88 15.86 7.70
CA VAL A 119 -3.68 15.97 6.48
C VAL A 119 -5.03 15.29 6.70
N SER A 120 -6.07 15.82 6.04
CA SER A 120 -7.37 15.18 5.98
C SER A 120 -7.78 14.98 4.53
N PHE A 121 -8.31 13.81 4.23
CA PHE A 121 -8.81 13.46 2.92
C PHE A 121 -10.05 12.59 3.04
N CYS A 122 -10.87 12.60 1.99
CA CYS A 122 -12.15 11.89 1.97
C CYS A 122 -12.27 11.02 0.73
N TYR A 123 -13.05 9.97 0.85
CA TYR A 123 -13.53 9.18 -0.27
C TYR A 123 -14.88 8.56 0.08
N THR A 124 -15.63 8.19 -0.95
CA THR A 124 -16.86 7.41 -0.81
C THR A 124 -16.60 5.97 -1.22
N MET A 125 -17.12 5.02 -0.45
CA MET A 125 -17.11 3.61 -0.79
C MET A 125 -18.51 3.11 -1.12
N GLU A 126 -18.58 2.20 -2.09
CA GLU A 126 -19.80 1.47 -2.42
C GLU A 126 -19.83 0.14 -1.65
N ASP A 127 -20.87 -0.07 -0.84
CA ASP A 127 -21.13 -1.28 -0.08
C ASP A 127 -22.53 -1.83 -0.38
N ARG A 128 -22.65 -2.54 -1.50
CA ARG A 128 -23.93 -3.14 -1.94
C ARG A 128 -24.44 -4.27 -1.03
N TYR A 129 -23.58 -4.82 -0.17
CA TYR A 129 -23.86 -6.03 0.59
C TYR A 129 -23.87 -5.80 2.10
N GLY A 130 -23.71 -4.55 2.56
CA GLY A 130 -23.66 -4.23 4.00
C GLY A 130 -22.48 -4.88 4.72
N GLN A 131 -21.37 -5.12 4.03
CA GLN A 131 -20.20 -5.81 4.57
C GLN A 131 -19.08 -4.85 4.99
N ALA A 132 -19.22 -3.56 4.72
CA ALA A 132 -18.24 -2.56 5.10
C ALA A 132 -18.12 -2.48 6.61
N LYS A 133 -16.88 -2.47 7.08
CA LYS A 133 -16.51 -2.31 8.47
C LYS A 133 -15.41 -1.27 8.57
N LEU A 134 -15.19 -0.76 9.78
CA LEU A 134 -13.99 0.01 10.06
C LEU A 134 -12.78 -0.85 9.70
N PRO A 135 -11.77 -0.31 8.99
CA PRO A 135 -10.63 -1.09 8.57
C PRO A 135 -9.96 -1.74 9.79
N GLU A 136 -9.52 -3.00 9.65
CA GLU A 136 -8.78 -3.66 10.74
C GLU A 136 -7.48 -2.92 11.05
N ARG A 137 -6.86 -2.35 10.01
CA ARG A 137 -5.59 -1.66 10.08
C ARG A 137 -5.50 -0.56 9.02
N ILE A 138 -4.93 0.58 9.41
CA ILE A 138 -4.47 1.62 8.50
C ILE A 138 -2.95 1.66 8.55
N LEU A 139 -2.33 1.52 7.39
CA LEU A 139 -0.88 1.62 7.24
C LEU A 139 -0.55 2.92 6.53
N ALA A 140 0.10 3.84 7.24
CA ALA A 140 0.68 5.00 6.58
C ALA A 140 2.08 4.64 6.06
N TYR A 141 2.31 4.98 4.80
CA TYR A 141 3.59 4.86 4.12
C TYR A 141 4.17 6.26 3.99
N SER A 142 5.45 6.37 4.28
CA SER A 142 6.27 7.55 4.05
C SER A 142 7.58 7.07 3.44
N ASP A 143 8.05 7.76 2.42
CA ASP A 143 9.28 7.35 1.78
C ASP A 143 10.50 7.59 2.68
N LEU A 144 11.41 6.61 2.61
CA LEU A 144 12.87 6.69 2.81
C LEU A 144 13.50 6.23 4.14
N ASP A 145 12.80 6.14 5.27
CA ASP A 145 13.51 5.94 6.56
C ASP A 145 13.29 4.61 7.30
N LYS A 146 12.37 3.76 6.83
CA LYS A 146 12.16 2.43 7.41
C LYS A 146 13.04 1.41 6.68
N SER A 147 13.81 0.62 7.44
CA SER A 147 14.36 -0.63 6.92
C SER A 147 13.39 -1.78 7.10
N ASN A 148 13.41 -2.70 6.14
CA ASN A 148 12.58 -3.89 6.15
C ASN A 148 13.29 -5.05 6.84
N THR A 149 12.53 -5.92 7.50
CA THR A 149 13.05 -7.22 7.89
C THR A 149 13.17 -8.13 6.65
N VAL A 150 14.00 -9.16 6.74
CA VAL A 150 14.12 -10.14 5.64
C VAL A 150 12.78 -10.85 5.39
N GLU A 151 11.99 -11.10 6.45
CA GLU A 151 10.65 -11.66 6.34
C GLU A 151 9.69 -10.74 5.58
N GLU A 152 9.73 -9.42 5.82
CA GLU A 152 8.96 -8.43 5.07
C GLU A 152 9.37 -8.45 3.59
N LEU A 153 10.67 -8.53 3.29
CA LEU A 153 11.17 -8.60 1.91
C LEU A 153 10.78 -9.91 1.21
N ASN A 154 10.88 -11.06 1.88
CA ASN A 154 10.44 -12.36 1.33
C ASN A 154 8.93 -12.38 1.09
N THR A 155 8.15 -11.78 2.00
CA THR A 155 6.70 -11.62 1.83
C THR A 155 6.40 -10.76 0.62
N ALA A 156 7.04 -9.59 0.49
CA ALA A 156 6.86 -8.72 -0.67
C ALA A 156 7.25 -9.43 -1.99
N ALA A 157 8.35 -10.20 -1.99
CA ALA A 157 8.77 -10.98 -3.15
C ALA A 157 7.72 -12.04 -3.56
N ARG A 158 7.13 -12.74 -2.58
CA ARG A 158 6.05 -13.71 -2.83
C ARG A 158 4.85 -13.04 -3.48
N GLU A 159 4.36 -11.96 -2.89
CA GLU A 159 3.16 -11.27 -3.38
C GLU A 159 3.42 -10.74 -4.80
N CYS A 160 4.56 -10.08 -5.04
CA CYS A 160 4.96 -9.67 -6.39
C CYS A 160 5.00 -10.82 -7.39
N CYS A 161 5.48 -12.01 -6.98
CA CYS A 161 5.54 -13.17 -7.86
C CYS A 161 4.15 -13.74 -8.17
N GLU A 162 3.24 -13.78 -7.18
CA GLU A 162 1.84 -14.19 -7.37
C GLU A 162 1.11 -13.25 -8.33
N TYR A 163 1.29 -11.94 -8.16
CA TYR A 163 0.75 -10.95 -9.07
C TYR A 163 1.36 -11.04 -10.47
N ALA A 164 2.65 -11.36 -10.59
CA ALA A 164 3.30 -11.55 -11.88
C ALA A 164 2.70 -12.75 -12.64
N ASP A 165 2.59 -13.90 -11.98
CA ASP A 165 1.98 -15.10 -12.54
C ASP A 165 0.52 -14.86 -12.95
N TYR A 166 -0.23 -14.13 -12.13
CA TYR A 166 -1.60 -13.75 -12.47
C TYR A 166 -1.67 -12.94 -13.76
N ILE A 167 -0.87 -11.87 -13.89
CA ILE A 167 -0.91 -11.01 -15.08
C ILE A 167 -0.61 -11.81 -16.36
N LEU A 168 0.29 -12.79 -16.29
CA LEU A 168 0.59 -13.64 -17.44
C LEU A 168 -0.56 -14.57 -17.83
N ARG A 169 -1.28 -15.12 -16.85
CA ARG A 169 -2.44 -16.00 -17.10
C ARG A 169 -3.62 -15.28 -17.73
N TYR A 170 -3.79 -13.99 -17.44
CA TYR A 170 -4.93 -13.18 -17.87
C TYR A 170 -4.54 -12.10 -18.89
N TYR A 171 -3.32 -12.16 -19.42
CA TYR A 171 -2.89 -11.29 -20.52
C TYR A 171 -3.72 -11.60 -21.79
N PRO A 172 -3.96 -10.63 -22.70
CA PRO A 172 -4.81 -10.85 -23.88
C PRO A 172 -4.41 -12.04 -24.78
N ASP A 173 -3.13 -12.45 -24.72
CA ASP A 173 -2.63 -13.70 -25.29
C ASP A 173 -1.76 -14.43 -24.24
N PRO A 174 -2.38 -15.26 -23.37
CA PRO A 174 -1.68 -15.93 -22.28
C PRO A 174 -0.61 -16.91 -22.78
N ALA A 175 -0.83 -17.57 -23.91
CA ALA A 175 0.10 -18.56 -24.45
C ALA A 175 1.43 -17.91 -24.83
N THR A 176 1.38 -16.78 -25.54
CA THR A 176 2.59 -16.05 -25.96
C THR A 176 3.27 -15.35 -24.78
N ALA A 177 2.48 -14.81 -23.82
CA ALA A 177 3.02 -14.14 -22.64
C ALA A 177 3.71 -15.11 -21.66
N MET A 178 3.25 -16.37 -21.58
CA MET A 178 3.86 -17.39 -20.73
C MET A 178 5.21 -17.90 -21.27
N ASP A 179 5.41 -17.91 -22.60
CA ASP A 179 6.66 -18.38 -23.22
C ASP A 179 7.82 -17.38 -23.00
N ASP A 180 7.58 -16.09 -23.21
CA ASP A 180 8.53 -15.03 -22.91
C ASP A 180 7.86 -13.70 -22.49
N PRO A 181 7.65 -13.51 -21.17
CA PRO A 181 6.94 -12.33 -20.65
C PRO A 181 7.72 -11.01 -20.85
N PHE A 182 9.02 -11.09 -21.15
CA PHE A 182 9.87 -9.91 -21.39
C PHE A 182 9.88 -9.46 -22.85
N ARG A 183 9.55 -10.36 -23.78
CA ARG A 183 9.50 -10.06 -25.22
C ARG A 183 8.24 -9.28 -25.61
N GLU A 184 7.12 -9.58 -24.95
CA GLU A 184 5.82 -8.98 -25.25
C GLU A 184 5.61 -7.61 -24.57
N GLY A 185 6.65 -7.03 -23.97
CA GLY A 185 6.61 -5.72 -23.31
C GLY A 185 5.76 -5.67 -22.03
N VAL A 186 5.34 -6.84 -21.51
CA VAL A 186 4.57 -6.95 -20.26
C VAL A 186 5.40 -6.42 -19.08
N TYR A 187 6.69 -6.74 -19.07
CA TYR A 187 7.67 -6.31 -18.07
C TYR A 187 8.90 -5.70 -18.74
N GLU A 188 9.16 -4.40 -18.52
CA GLU A 188 10.28 -3.68 -19.14
C GLU A 188 11.38 -3.33 -18.14
N LYS A 189 11.00 -2.84 -16.96
CA LYS A 189 11.89 -2.26 -15.94
C LYS A 189 12.21 -3.27 -14.85
N SER A 190 11.24 -4.06 -14.41
CA SER A 190 11.42 -5.06 -13.35
C SER A 190 12.54 -6.06 -13.64
N GLN A 191 12.77 -6.43 -14.90
CA GLN A 191 13.89 -7.30 -15.30
C GLN A 191 15.29 -6.68 -15.18
N LYS A 192 15.39 -5.37 -14.93
CA LYS A 192 16.66 -4.63 -14.74
C LYS A 192 16.86 -4.18 -13.29
N GLY A 193 15.90 -4.46 -12.42
CA GLY A 193 15.76 -3.79 -11.14
C GLY A 193 15.06 -2.46 -11.30
N MET A 194 13.84 -2.35 -10.78
CA MET A 194 13.04 -1.13 -10.79
C MET A 194 12.87 -0.59 -9.37
N LYS A 195 12.91 0.73 -9.22
CA LYS A 195 12.53 1.37 -7.96
C LYS A 195 11.05 1.18 -7.71
N THR A 196 10.64 1.00 -6.46
CA THR A 196 9.23 0.91 -6.13
C THR A 196 8.84 1.95 -5.08
N GLY A 197 7.55 2.26 -5.03
CA GLY A 197 6.99 3.29 -4.18
C GLY A 197 5.74 3.93 -4.78
N TYR A 198 5.02 4.65 -3.92
CA TYR A 198 3.75 5.31 -4.26
C TYR A 198 3.90 6.51 -5.22
N THR A 199 5.13 6.92 -5.51
CA THR A 199 5.46 8.01 -6.43
C THR A 199 5.90 7.54 -7.80
N TYR A 200 6.17 6.25 -7.98
CA TYR A 200 6.62 5.71 -9.26
C TYR A 200 5.43 5.29 -10.11
N GLU A 201 5.44 5.72 -11.37
CA GLU A 201 4.43 5.37 -12.38
C GLU A 201 5.12 4.61 -13.52
N TYR A 202 4.55 3.48 -13.91
CA TYR A 202 5.10 2.59 -14.93
C TYR A 202 4.10 2.40 -16.06
N LYS A 203 4.59 2.44 -17.31
CA LYS A 203 3.75 2.26 -18.51
C LYS A 203 3.41 0.80 -18.78
N ALA A 204 4.37 -0.10 -18.56
CA ALA A 204 4.17 -1.52 -18.75
C ALA A 204 3.31 -2.08 -17.61
N ARG A 205 2.23 -2.79 -17.97
CA ARG A 205 1.24 -3.27 -17.00
C ARG A 205 1.85 -4.21 -15.95
N GLY A 206 2.80 -5.05 -16.35
CA GLY A 206 3.51 -5.92 -15.42
C GLY A 206 4.35 -5.14 -14.42
N ASP A 207 5.09 -4.12 -14.87
CA ASP A 207 5.89 -3.28 -13.97
C ASP A 207 4.99 -2.48 -13.01
N GLU A 208 3.87 -1.93 -13.48
CA GLU A 208 2.90 -1.23 -12.63
C GLU A 208 2.42 -2.13 -11.48
N VAL A 209 2.05 -3.37 -11.79
CA VAL A 209 1.57 -4.35 -10.81
C VAL A 209 2.68 -4.75 -9.83
N ILE A 210 3.92 -4.94 -10.29
CA ILE A 210 5.07 -5.20 -9.41
C ILE A 210 5.29 -4.00 -8.46
N ASN A 211 5.20 -2.77 -8.96
CA ASN A 211 5.33 -1.58 -8.12
C ASN A 211 4.26 -1.55 -7.02
N ILE A 212 3.01 -1.84 -7.40
CA ILE A 212 1.88 -1.87 -6.48
C ILE A 212 2.10 -2.90 -5.38
N ALA A 213 2.40 -4.14 -5.73
CA ALA A 213 2.62 -5.21 -4.77
C ALA A 213 3.81 -4.89 -3.85
N ALA A 214 4.96 -4.50 -4.40
CA ALA A 214 6.14 -4.20 -3.61
C ALA A 214 5.89 -3.05 -2.62
N SER A 215 5.22 -1.98 -3.07
CA SER A 215 4.93 -0.79 -2.25
C SER A 215 3.96 -1.08 -1.11
N GLN A 216 3.06 -2.06 -1.26
CA GLN A 216 2.12 -2.45 -0.22
C GLN A 216 2.78 -3.29 0.88
N TYR A 217 3.69 -4.19 0.50
CA TYR A 217 4.23 -5.20 1.42
C TYR A 217 5.63 -4.87 1.97
N SER A 218 6.35 -3.95 1.33
CA SER A 218 7.65 -3.44 1.78
C SER A 218 7.68 -1.91 1.67
N ARG A 219 8.52 -1.25 2.48
CA ARG A 219 8.52 0.22 2.59
C ARG A 219 9.90 0.82 2.42
N GLY A 220 9.94 2.13 2.18
CA GLY A 220 11.18 2.88 2.14
C GLY A 220 11.85 2.82 0.78
N ASP A 221 13.17 2.95 0.76
CA ASP A 221 13.94 2.88 -0.48
C ASP A 221 14.15 1.42 -0.88
N ILE A 222 13.24 0.91 -1.72
CA ILE A 222 13.22 -0.49 -2.16
C ILE A 222 13.25 -0.60 -3.67
N SER A 223 13.85 -1.69 -4.15
CA SER A 223 13.88 -2.06 -5.55
C SER A 223 13.33 -3.47 -5.74
N ALA A 224 12.64 -3.70 -6.86
CA ALA A 224 12.11 -5.01 -7.25
C ALA A 224 12.82 -5.52 -8.52
N TYR A 225 13.11 -6.81 -8.55
CA TYR A 225 13.66 -7.52 -9.70
C TYR A 225 12.80 -8.73 -10.03
N LEU A 226 12.40 -8.86 -11.28
CA LEU A 226 11.70 -10.03 -11.81
C LEU A 226 12.62 -10.76 -12.79
N GLY A 227 12.88 -12.04 -12.54
CA GLY A 227 13.73 -12.86 -13.39
C GLY A 227 13.12 -14.22 -13.71
N ARG A 228 13.86 -14.98 -14.53
CA ARG A 228 13.56 -16.37 -14.88
C ARG A 228 14.60 -17.30 -14.29
N THR A 229 14.14 -18.47 -13.88
CA THR A 229 14.99 -19.54 -13.37
C THR A 229 14.40 -20.90 -13.75
N LYS A 230 15.14 -21.97 -13.50
CA LYS A 230 14.63 -23.34 -13.57
C LYS A 230 14.62 -23.96 -12.19
N ILE A 231 13.45 -24.47 -11.78
CA ILE A 231 13.28 -25.21 -10.53
C ILE A 231 12.83 -26.61 -10.89
N ASN A 232 13.63 -27.62 -10.53
CA ASN A 232 13.39 -29.02 -10.90
C ASN A 232 13.17 -29.22 -12.42
N GLY A 233 13.90 -28.46 -13.25
CA GLY A 233 13.80 -28.51 -14.71
C GLY A 233 12.62 -27.76 -15.32
N VAL A 234 11.75 -27.16 -14.51
CA VAL A 234 10.58 -26.37 -14.95
C VAL A 234 10.94 -24.89 -14.96
N ASP A 235 10.63 -24.21 -16.06
CA ASP A 235 10.79 -22.75 -16.16
C ASP A 235 9.86 -22.06 -15.17
N CYS A 236 10.43 -21.16 -14.37
CA CYS A 236 9.73 -20.44 -13.31
C CYS A 236 10.15 -18.97 -13.31
N LEU A 237 9.22 -18.11 -12.90
CA LEU A 237 9.57 -16.75 -12.48
C LEU A 237 10.15 -16.78 -11.06
N PHE A 238 11.05 -15.84 -10.80
CA PHE A 238 11.43 -15.50 -9.44
C PHE A 238 11.40 -13.99 -9.27
N VAL A 239 11.08 -13.54 -8.06
CA VAL A 239 11.13 -12.12 -7.70
C VAL A 239 12.12 -11.94 -6.57
N GLN A 240 12.89 -10.86 -6.63
CA GLN A 240 13.67 -10.35 -5.52
C GLN A 240 13.21 -8.94 -5.15
N ILE A 241 13.16 -8.66 -3.85
CA ILE A 241 12.93 -7.31 -3.31
C ILE A 241 14.17 -6.95 -2.49
N ARG A 242 14.81 -5.84 -2.83
CA ARG A 242 15.98 -5.31 -2.13
C ARG A 242 15.59 -4.08 -1.34
N ASP A 243 15.97 -4.04 -0.07
CA ASP A 243 16.06 -2.82 0.71
C ASP A 243 17.38 -2.12 0.34
N ASP A 244 17.29 -1.05 -0.46
CA ASP A 244 18.47 -0.37 -1.01
C ASP A 244 19.32 0.32 0.07
N ARG A 245 18.76 0.52 1.26
CA ARG A 245 19.46 1.11 2.40
C ARG A 245 20.33 0.08 3.13
N THR A 246 19.84 -1.15 3.27
CA THR A 246 20.55 -2.21 4.00
C THR A 246 21.28 -3.19 3.10
N GLY A 247 20.95 -3.20 1.80
CA GLY A 247 21.42 -4.19 0.84
C GLY A 247 20.77 -5.57 1.01
N LYS A 248 19.89 -5.79 2.00
CA LYS A 248 19.21 -7.07 2.22
C LYS A 248 18.25 -7.37 1.08
N ILE A 249 18.21 -8.63 0.69
CA ILE A 249 17.41 -9.10 -0.44
C ILE A 249 16.53 -10.24 0.02
N GLY A 250 15.20 -10.07 -0.06
CA GLY A 250 14.25 -11.17 0.01
C GLY A 250 13.95 -11.73 -1.39
N GLN A 251 13.55 -12.99 -1.48
CA GLN A 251 13.29 -13.69 -2.74
C GLN A 251 12.11 -14.65 -2.61
N TYR A 252 11.44 -14.91 -3.74
CA TYR A 252 10.47 -15.99 -3.89
C TYR A 252 10.65 -16.65 -5.27
N PRO A 253 10.45 -17.97 -5.47
CA PRO A 253 9.86 -18.97 -4.56
C PRO A 253 10.76 -19.53 -3.45
N ASN A 254 12.05 -19.19 -3.42
CA ASN A 254 12.97 -19.64 -2.39
C ASN A 254 13.36 -18.46 -1.47
N PRO A 255 12.75 -18.33 -0.28
CA PRO A 255 13.06 -17.29 0.69
C PRO A 255 14.54 -17.32 1.08
N THR A 256 15.11 -16.14 1.34
CA THR A 256 16.51 -16.02 1.75
C THR A 256 16.63 -15.61 3.21
N ASP A 257 17.84 -15.65 3.74
CA ASP A 257 18.26 -15.03 4.99
C ASP A 257 18.68 -13.55 4.81
N GLY A 258 18.52 -12.99 3.61
CA GLY A 258 18.86 -11.63 3.26
C GLY A 258 20.14 -11.48 2.42
N THR A 259 20.90 -12.55 2.16
CA THR A 259 22.22 -12.47 1.49
C THR A 259 22.21 -12.92 0.02
N ALA A 260 21.05 -12.97 -0.62
CA ALA A 260 20.96 -13.32 -2.05
C ALA A 260 21.83 -12.39 -2.91
N GLU A 261 22.29 -12.89 -4.06
CA GLU A 261 22.87 -12.03 -5.09
C GLU A 261 21.74 -11.37 -5.90
N TRP A 262 21.80 -10.03 -6.04
CA TRP A 262 20.80 -9.28 -6.78
C TRP A 262 20.77 -9.67 -8.26
N GLY A 263 19.59 -9.95 -8.78
CA GLY A 263 19.35 -10.34 -10.17
C GLY A 263 19.64 -11.81 -10.47
N LYS A 264 20.04 -12.62 -9.49
CA LYS A 264 20.29 -14.05 -9.66
C LYS A 264 19.49 -14.89 -8.69
N PHE A 265 18.79 -15.89 -9.21
CA PHE A 265 18.05 -16.82 -8.37
C PHE A 265 19.00 -17.61 -7.47
N THR A 266 18.82 -17.47 -6.16
CA THR A 266 19.57 -18.25 -5.17
C THR A 266 18.77 -19.51 -4.83
N GLN A 267 19.32 -20.69 -5.12
CA GLN A 267 18.86 -21.97 -4.59
C GLN A 267 19.53 -22.17 -3.23
N ASN A 268 18.75 -22.40 -2.18
CA ASN A 268 19.26 -22.73 -0.84
C ASN A 268 19.51 -24.23 -0.77
#